data_AF-A0A973E2F0-F1
#
_entry.id   AF-A0A973E2F0-F1
#
_cell.length_a   1.000
_cell.length_b   1.000
_cell.length_c   1.000
_cell.angle_alpha   90.00
_cell.angle_beta   90.00
_cell.angle_gamma   90.00
#
_symmetry.space_group_name_H-M   'P 1'
#
loop_
_entity.id
_entity.type
_entity.pdbx_description
1 polymer ?
#
loop_
_entity_poly.entity_id
_entity_poly.type
_entity_poly.pdbx_seq_one_letter_code
_entity_poly.pdbx_strand_id
1 'polypeptide(L)'
;MSSQERTIVVSLISALICFAIYLYYMNDMYIAGDFSGAGAGALLGQSVFYLIGLSIIVSILASILVAIVNAAVTGENEKDLSDERDKVISLRGLQVSFIFFASCYISNMFALAWGQNTIFTIFLTICFMFASSVVGDLVKLYFYRRGL
;
A
#
# COMPACT_ATOMS: atom_id res chain seq x y z
N MET A 1 23.00 -3.29 2.44
CA MET A 1 21.61 -3.06 2.85
C MET A 1 21.33 -3.97 4.02
N SER A 2 20.81 -3.43 5.13
CA SER A 2 20.39 -4.26 6.25
C SER A 2 19.23 -5.17 5.83
N SER A 3 18.99 -6.26 6.57
CA SER A 3 17.86 -7.14 6.29
C SER A 3 16.52 -6.40 6.34
N GLN A 4 16.37 -5.44 7.28
CA GLN A 4 15.19 -4.57 7.38
C GLN A 4 14.99 -3.69 6.13
N GLU A 5 16.07 -3.10 5.60
CA GLU A 5 15.98 -2.33 4.35
C GLU A 5 15.53 -3.19 3.16
N ARG A 6 16.01 -4.45 3.08
CA ARG A 6 15.59 -5.38 2.03
C ARG A 6 14.10 -5.71 2.16
N THR A 7 13.62 -5.98 3.37
CA THR A 7 12.20 -6.25 3.64
C THR A 7 11.33 -5.07 3.20
N ILE A 8 11.72 -3.83 3.53
CA ILE A 8 10.97 -2.63 3.12
C ILE A 8 10.95 -2.48 1.59
N VAL A 9 12.08 -2.71 0.91
CA VAL A 9 12.13 -2.63 -0.56
C VAL A 9 11.25 -3.68 -1.22
N VAL A 10 11.31 -4.94 -0.75
CA VAL A 10 10.49 -6.02 -1.30
C VAL A 10 9.01 -5.72 -1.06
N SER A 11 8.64 -5.28 0.14
CA SER A 11 7.27 -4.87 0.46
C SER A 11 6.77 -3.73 -0.44
N LEU A 12 7.59 -2.70 -0.66
CA LEU A 12 7.27 -1.58 -1.55
C LEU A 12 7.06 -2.02 -3.01
N ILE A 13 7.94 -2.89 -3.53
CA ILE A 13 7.79 -3.44 -4.89
C ILE A 13 6.53 -4.30 -4.99
N SER A 14 6.30 -5.19 -4.03
CA SER A 14 5.11 -6.04 -3.95
C SER A 14 3.82 -5.21 -3.91
N ALA A 15 3.81 -4.13 -3.13
CA ALA A 15 2.71 -3.20 -3.08
C ALA A 15 2.47 -2.57 -4.47
N LEU A 16 3.52 -2.00 -5.09
CA LEU A 16 3.41 -1.35 -6.41
C LEU A 16 2.86 -2.31 -7.48
N ILE A 17 3.29 -3.57 -7.47
CA ILE A 17 2.78 -4.60 -8.38
C ILE A 17 1.29 -4.86 -8.12
N CYS A 18 0.88 -5.04 -6.85
CA CYS A 18 -0.54 -5.24 -6.50
C CYS A 18 -1.40 -4.08 -7.00
N PHE A 19 -0.92 -2.85 -6.83
CA PHE A 19 -1.65 -1.67 -7.27
C PHE A 19 -1.71 -1.56 -8.79
N ALA A 20 -0.64 -1.90 -9.50
CA ALA A 20 -0.67 -1.93 -10.96
C ALA A 20 -1.69 -2.95 -11.49
N ILE A 21 -1.75 -4.15 -10.89
CA ILE A 21 -2.75 -5.17 -11.22
C ILE A 21 -4.15 -4.66 -10.92
N TYR A 22 -4.35 -3.98 -9.79
CA TYR A 22 -5.64 -3.39 -9.43
C TYR A 22 -6.09 -2.30 -10.41
N LEU A 23 -5.19 -1.40 -10.81
CA LEU A 23 -5.48 -0.37 -11.80
C LEU A 23 -5.85 -0.98 -13.15
N TYR A 24 -5.16 -2.05 -13.55
CA TYR A 24 -5.50 -2.80 -14.77
C TYR A 24 -6.91 -3.40 -14.69
N TYR A 25 -7.22 -4.09 -13.59
CA TYR A 25 -8.55 -4.67 -13.35
C TYR A 25 -9.66 -3.62 -13.34
N MET A 26 -9.44 -2.46 -12.70
CA MET A 26 -10.39 -1.35 -12.68
C MET A 26 -10.57 -0.69 -14.04
N ASN A 27 -9.51 -0.61 -14.85
CA ASN A 27 -9.60 -0.06 -16.20
C ASN A 27 -10.46 -0.93 -17.11
N ASP A 28 -10.34 -2.26 -17.00
CA ASP A 28 -11.15 -3.22 -17.76
C ASP A 28 -12.65 -3.06 -17.43
N MET A 29 -13.00 -2.98 -16.14
CA MET A 29 -14.37 -2.72 -15.69
C MET A 29 -14.90 -1.34 -16.13
N TYR A 30 -14.02 -0.34 -16.23
CA TYR A 30 -14.39 0.99 -16.69
C TYR A 30 -14.73 1.00 -18.19
N ILE A 31 -13.92 0.31 -19.01
CA ILE A 31 -14.16 0.17 -20.45
C ILE A 31 -15.44 -0.66 -20.71
N ALA A 32 -15.71 -1.67 -19.89
CA ALA A 32 -16.94 -2.46 -19.96
C ALA A 32 -18.22 -1.65 -19.62
N GLY A 33 -18.08 -0.47 -19.00
CA GLY A 33 -19.21 0.40 -18.67
C GLY A 33 -19.98 0.01 -17.41
N ASP A 34 -19.46 -0.93 -16.63
CA ASP A 34 -20.10 -1.53 -15.45
C ASP A 34 -20.44 -0.51 -14.35
N PHE A 35 -19.80 0.66 -14.37
CA PHE A 35 -20.03 1.73 -13.40
C PHE A 35 -21.25 2.61 -13.70
N SER A 36 -21.99 2.33 -14.78
CA SER A 36 -23.19 3.11 -15.16
C SER A 36 -24.51 2.55 -14.60
N GLY A 37 -24.49 1.33 -14.04
CA GLY A 37 -25.66 0.66 -13.52
C GLY A 37 -25.91 0.88 -12.02
N ALA A 38 -27.11 0.52 -11.54
CA ALA A 38 -27.49 0.60 -10.12
C ALA A 38 -26.59 -0.27 -9.19
N GLY A 39 -25.85 -1.23 -9.75
CA GLY A 39 -24.91 -2.10 -9.03
C GLY A 39 -23.46 -1.58 -8.94
N ALA A 40 -23.14 -0.43 -9.53
CA ALA A 40 -21.78 0.08 -9.62
C ALA A 40 -21.07 0.21 -8.26
N GLY A 41 -21.80 0.67 -7.23
CA GLY A 41 -21.26 0.78 -5.87
C GLY A 41 -20.94 -0.58 -5.25
N ALA A 42 -21.74 -1.62 -5.52
CA ALA A 42 -21.49 -2.97 -5.04
C ALA A 42 -20.26 -3.60 -5.71
N LEU A 43 -20.10 -3.38 -7.03
CA LEU A 43 -18.93 -3.84 -7.79
C LEU A 43 -17.63 -3.18 -7.29
N LEU A 44 -17.66 -1.88 -6.99
CA LEU A 44 -16.53 -1.20 -6.33
C LEU A 44 -16.24 -1.77 -4.94
N GLY A 45 -17.28 -2.01 -4.14
CA GLY A 45 -17.10 -2.64 -2.82
C GLY A 45 -16.44 -4.01 -2.92
N GLN A 46 -16.88 -4.85 -3.86
CA GLN A 46 -16.28 -6.16 -4.12
C GLN A 46 -14.82 -6.03 -4.59
N SER A 47 -14.51 -5.06 -5.44
CA SER A 47 -13.13 -4.86 -5.91
C SER A 47 -12.18 -4.48 -4.77
N VAL A 48 -12.66 -3.74 -3.76
CA VAL A 48 -11.89 -3.43 -2.55
C VAL A 48 -11.60 -4.71 -1.75
N PHE A 49 -12.57 -5.60 -1.59
CA PHE A 49 -12.34 -6.89 -0.92
C PHE A 49 -11.30 -7.74 -1.64
N TYR A 50 -11.36 -7.79 -2.98
CA TYR A 50 -10.35 -8.48 -3.78
C TYR A 50 -8.96 -7.83 -3.62
N LEU A 51 -8.89 -6.49 -3.61
CA LEU A 51 -7.63 -5.77 -3.39
C LEU A 51 -7.02 -6.08 -2.02
N ILE A 52 -7.83 -6.02 -0.96
CA ILE A 52 -7.38 -6.34 0.41
C ILE A 52 -6.90 -7.78 0.47
N GLY A 53 -7.69 -8.74 -0.04
CA GLY A 53 -7.33 -10.15 -0.06
C GLY A 53 -6.03 -10.42 -0.81
N LEU A 54 -5.88 -9.86 -2.01
CA LEU A 54 -4.66 -9.96 -2.81
C LEU A 54 -3.46 -9.37 -2.07
N SER A 55 -3.61 -8.19 -1.46
CA SER A 55 -2.53 -7.52 -0.74
C SER A 55 -2.03 -8.33 0.46
N ILE A 56 -2.92 -8.98 1.20
CA ILE A 56 -2.56 -9.83 2.34
C ILE A 56 -1.78 -11.04 1.85
N ILE A 57 -2.27 -11.73 0.81
CA ILE A 57 -1.60 -12.92 0.26
C ILE A 57 -0.20 -12.55 -0.23
N VAL A 58 -0.07 -11.46 -1.00
CA VAL A 58 1.21 -11.01 -1.51
C VAL A 58 2.15 -10.59 -0.38
N SER A 59 1.65 -9.91 0.66
CA SER A 59 2.47 -9.52 1.81
C SER A 59 3.01 -10.74 2.57
N ILE A 60 2.20 -11.78 2.76
CA ILE A 60 2.64 -13.02 3.41
C ILE A 60 3.72 -13.71 2.56
N LEU A 61 3.47 -13.85 1.26
CA LEU A 61 4.43 -14.46 0.34
C LEU A 61 5.74 -13.67 0.29
N ALA A 62 5.68 -12.34 0.27
CA ALA A 62 6.85 -11.47 0.30
C ALA A 62 7.67 -11.67 1.58
N SER A 63 7.02 -11.70 2.75
CA SER A 63 7.71 -11.94 4.03
C SER A 63 8.40 -13.30 4.07
N ILE A 64 7.72 -14.35 3.59
CA ILE A 64 8.31 -15.70 3.51
C ILE A 64 9.51 -15.72 2.55
N LEU A 65 9.39 -15.09 1.37
CA LEU A 65 10.48 -15.02 0.41
C LEU A 65 11.71 -14.30 0.97
N VAL A 66 11.51 -13.18 1.68
CA VAL A 66 12.61 -12.46 2.33
C VAL A 66 13.28 -13.32 3.39
N ALA A 67 12.49 -14.02 4.22
CA ALA A 67 13.03 -14.93 5.23
C ALA A 67 13.87 -16.06 4.62
N ILE A 68 13.40 -16.68 3.53
CA ILE A 68 14.13 -17.75 2.82
C ILE A 68 15.43 -17.21 2.21
N VAL A 69 15.38 -16.05 1.55
CA VAL A 69 16.56 -15.44 0.93
C VAL A 69 17.59 -15.03 1.99
N ASN A 70 17.14 -14.46 3.11
CA ASN A 70 18.03 -14.09 4.21
C ASN A 70 18.69 -15.33 4.84
N ALA A 71 17.92 -16.39 5.09
CA ALA A 71 18.44 -17.65 5.63
C ALA A 71 19.47 -18.29 4.67
N ALA A 72 19.18 -18.30 3.37
CA ALA A 72 20.08 -18.86 2.35
C ALA A 72 21.40 -18.07 2.21
N VAL A 73 21.36 -16.74 2.32
CA VAL A 73 22.54 -15.88 2.17
C VAL A 73 23.38 -15.81 3.44
N THR A 74 22.75 -15.76 4.61
CA THR A 74 23.43 -15.43 5.87
C THR A 74 23.73 -16.66 6.73
N GLY A 75 23.06 -17.79 6.50
CA GLY A 75 23.27 -19.04 7.24
C GLY A 75 22.82 -19.01 8.72
N GLU A 76 22.42 -17.85 9.23
CA GLU A 76 21.85 -17.64 10.55
C GLU A 76 20.35 -17.38 10.43
N ASN A 77 19.55 -18.03 11.30
CA ASN A 77 18.17 -17.63 11.51
C ASN A 77 18.18 -16.25 12.15
N GLU A 78 17.62 -15.27 11.44
CA GLU A 78 17.55 -13.88 11.85
C GLU A 78 17.04 -13.80 13.30
N LYS A 79 17.90 -13.36 14.24
CA LYS A 79 17.45 -13.07 15.60
C LYS A 79 16.56 -11.85 15.50
N ASP A 80 15.31 -12.03 15.89
CA ASP A 80 14.23 -11.03 15.93
C ASP A 80 14.47 -9.96 17.01
N LEU A 81 15.67 -9.40 17.05
CA LEU A 81 16.01 -8.25 17.88
C LEU A 81 15.58 -6.99 17.12
N SER A 82 14.27 -6.73 17.13
CA SER A 82 13.74 -5.40 16.80
C SER A 82 14.38 -4.38 17.73
N ASP A 83 15.19 -3.47 17.18
CA ASP A 83 15.75 -2.36 17.93
C ASP A 83 14.65 -1.31 18.22
N GLU A 84 14.80 -0.52 19.27
CA GLU A 84 13.94 0.64 19.55
C GLU A 84 13.99 1.64 18.38
N ARG A 85 15.11 1.70 17.65
CA ARG A 85 15.25 2.48 16.41
C ARG A 85 14.26 2.04 15.33
N ASP A 86 14.09 0.74 15.13
CA ASP A 86 13.19 0.20 14.11
C ASP A 86 11.71 0.52 14.43
N LYS A 87 11.35 0.49 15.72
CA LYS A 87 10.02 0.93 16.19
C LYS A 87 9.80 2.41 15.91
N VAL A 88 10.77 3.28 16.18
CA VAL A 88 10.63 4.72 15.91
C VAL A 88 10.50 4.98 14.42
N ILE A 89 11.29 4.30 13.57
CA ILE A 89 11.22 4.46 12.11
C ILE A 89 9.86 3.99 11.57
N SER A 90 9.37 2.84 12.02
CA SER A 90 8.06 2.32 11.59
C SER A 90 6.90 3.24 12.00
N LEU A 91 6.91 3.76 13.24
CA LEU A 91 5.92 4.72 13.72
C LEU A 91 5.96 6.03 12.93
N ARG A 92 7.15 6.58 12.64
CA ARG A 92 7.27 7.79 11.82
C ARG A 92 6.76 7.58 10.39
N GLY A 93 7.09 6.45 9.78
CA GLY A 93 6.56 6.09 8.47
C GLY A 93 5.03 6.07 8.45
N LEU A 94 4.43 5.43 9.46
CA LEU A 94 2.98 5.36 9.62
C LEU A 94 2.33 6.72 9.88
N GLN A 95 2.96 7.59 10.68
CA GLN A 95 2.50 8.96 10.88
C GLN A 95 2.48 9.75 9.56
N VAL A 96 3.55 9.69 8.77
CA VAL A 96 3.62 10.41 7.49
C VAL A 96 2.61 9.86 6.50
N SER A 97 2.42 8.53 6.42
CA SER A 97 1.34 7.93 5.64
C SER A 97 -0.02 8.50 6.04
N PHE A 98 -0.36 8.49 7.33
CA PHE A 98 -1.67 8.98 7.76
C PHE A 98 -1.88 10.46 7.51
N ILE A 99 -0.87 11.30 7.73
CA ILE A 99 -0.95 12.74 7.43
C ILE A 99 -1.19 12.94 5.92
N PHE A 100 -0.44 12.22 5.08
CA PHE A 100 -0.59 12.29 3.63
C PHE A 100 -2.00 11.83 3.20
N PHE A 101 -2.45 10.68 3.69
CA PHE A 101 -3.77 10.14 3.39
C PHE A 101 -4.89 11.09 3.83
N ALA A 102 -4.82 11.62 5.05
CA ALA A 102 -5.81 12.54 5.57
C ALA A 102 -5.91 13.81 4.71
N SER A 103 -4.77 14.38 4.29
CA SER A 103 -4.75 15.56 3.42
C SER A 103 -5.40 15.30 2.06
N CYS A 104 -5.09 14.16 1.44
CA CYS A 104 -5.67 13.74 0.17
C CYS A 104 -7.16 13.43 0.29
N TYR A 105 -7.56 12.75 1.37
CA TYR A 105 -8.95 12.40 1.64
C TYR A 105 -9.81 13.65 1.86
N ILE A 106 -9.34 14.62 2.65
CA ILE A 106 -10.04 15.90 2.85
C ILE A 106 -10.21 16.62 1.50
N SER A 107 -9.16 16.67 0.69
CA SER A 107 -9.21 17.27 -0.65
C SER A 107 -10.23 16.56 -1.55
N ASN A 108 -10.32 15.22 -1.45
CA ASN A 108 -11.30 14.43 -2.19
C ASN A 108 -12.75 14.68 -1.73
N MET A 109 -12.97 14.81 -0.42
CA MET A 109 -14.29 15.17 0.12
C MET A 109 -14.71 16.57 -0.30
N PHE A 110 -13.76 17.50 -0.38
CA PHE A 110 -14.01 18.84 -0.90
C PHE A 110 -14.41 18.82 -2.39
N ALA A 111 -13.75 17.99 -3.19
CA ALA A 111 -14.14 17.77 -4.59
C ALA A 111 -15.55 17.16 -4.71
N LEU A 112 -15.91 16.22 -3.82
CA LEU A 112 -17.26 15.64 -3.76
C LEU A 112 -18.32 16.71 -3.44
N ALA A 113 -18.04 17.63 -2.52
CA ALA A 113 -18.94 18.72 -2.17
C ALA A 113 -19.26 19.66 -3.36
N TRP A 114 -18.39 19.71 -4.37
CA TRP A 114 -18.63 20.44 -5.63
C TRP A 114 -19.33 19.63 -6.72
N GLY A 115 -19.96 18.51 -6.37
CA GLY A 115 -20.80 17.74 -7.29
C GLY A 115 -20.02 16.77 -8.17
N GLN A 116 -18.82 16.35 -7.74
CA GLN A 116 -18.11 15.25 -8.38
C GLN A 116 -18.89 13.93 -8.24
N ASN A 117 -18.66 13.00 -9.17
CA ASN A 117 -19.31 11.70 -9.14
C ASN A 117 -18.83 10.87 -7.93
N THR A 118 -19.78 10.39 -7.12
CA THR A 118 -19.52 9.57 -5.93
C THR A 118 -18.65 8.34 -6.21
N ILE A 119 -18.86 7.65 -7.33
CA ILE A 119 -18.09 6.47 -7.73
C ILE A 119 -16.63 6.85 -7.96
N PHE A 120 -16.40 7.97 -8.64
CA PHE A 120 -15.07 8.49 -8.90
C PHE A 120 -14.36 8.88 -7.60
N THR A 121 -15.07 9.53 -6.67
CA THR A 121 -14.53 9.89 -5.34
C THR A 121 -14.14 8.65 -4.53
N ILE A 122 -14.94 7.58 -4.55
CA ILE A 122 -14.60 6.33 -3.84
C ILE A 122 -13.35 5.70 -4.44
N PHE A 123 -13.29 5.59 -5.78
CA PHE A 123 -12.12 5.07 -6.48
C PHE A 123 -10.85 5.89 -6.15
N LEU A 124 -10.95 7.21 -6.18
CA LEU A 124 -9.83 8.11 -5.91
C LEU A 124 -9.35 8.02 -4.44
N THR A 125 -10.27 7.74 -3.49
CA THR A 125 -9.91 7.44 -2.10
C THR A 125 -9.04 6.18 -2.00
N ILE A 126 -9.37 5.13 -2.75
CA ILE A 126 -8.59 3.88 -2.77
C ILE A 126 -7.19 4.16 -3.34
N CYS A 127 -7.09 4.94 -4.41
CA CYS A 127 -5.81 5.36 -4.97
C CYS A 127 -4.97 6.16 -3.96
N PHE A 128 -5.57 7.09 -3.22
CA PHE A 128 -4.87 7.85 -2.19
C PHE A 128 -4.43 7.02 -0.99
N MET A 129 -5.24 6.04 -0.58
CA MET A 129 -4.87 5.08 0.46
C MET A 129 -3.60 4.33 0.06
N PHE A 130 -3.55 3.86 -1.18
CA PHE A 130 -2.38 3.17 -1.71
C PHE A 130 -1.16 4.09 -1.90
N ALA A 131 -1.37 5.31 -2.41
CA ALA A 131 -0.28 6.28 -2.54
C ALA A 131 0.32 6.63 -1.18
N SER A 132 -0.51 6.76 -0.14
CA SER A 132 -0.08 6.99 1.24
C SER A 132 0.80 5.86 1.80
N SER A 133 0.47 4.59 1.54
CA SER A 133 1.31 3.48 1.99
C SER A 133 2.68 3.51 1.31
N VAL A 134 2.73 3.79 0.01
CA VAL A 134 4.00 3.95 -0.74
C VAL A 134 4.83 5.10 -0.15
N VAL A 135 4.22 6.26 0.12
CA VAL A 135 4.93 7.39 0.75
C VAL A 135 5.50 7.00 2.11
N GLY A 136 4.74 6.26 2.93
CA GLY A 136 5.23 5.78 4.23
C GLY A 136 6.43 4.88 4.12
N ASP A 137 6.42 3.93 3.19
CA ASP A 137 7.53 3.00 2.98
C ASP A 137 8.76 3.71 2.40
N LEU A 138 8.58 4.69 1.53
CA LEU A 138 9.66 5.57 1.07
C LEU A 138 10.28 6.37 2.24
N VAL A 139 9.45 6.87 3.15
CA VAL A 139 9.91 7.60 4.34
C VAL A 139 10.68 6.68 5.29
N LYS A 140 10.22 5.45 5.51
CA LYS A 140 10.96 4.44 6.30
C LYS A 140 12.32 4.18 5.65
N LEU A 141 12.35 3.93 4.34
CA LEU A 141 13.59 3.68 3.58
C LEU A 141 14.55 4.87 3.67
N TYR A 142 14.04 6.10 3.59
CA TYR A 142 14.83 7.31 3.73
C TYR A 142 15.45 7.43 5.13
N PHE A 143 14.69 7.16 6.19
CA PHE A 143 15.20 7.22 7.56
C PHE A 143 16.24 6.13 7.85
N TYR A 144 16.06 4.91 7.33
CA TYR A 144 17.05 3.84 7.44
C TYR A 144 18.38 4.21 6.78
N ARG A 145 18.35 4.76 5.56
CA ARG A 145 19.58 5.18 4.84
C ARG A 145 20.30 6.34 5.49
N ARG A 146 19.57 7.22 6.20
CA ARG A 146 20.14 8.41 6.84
C ARG A 146 20.70 8.11 8.24
N GLY A 147 20.53 6.89 8.76
CA GLY A 147 21.15 6.42 9.98
C GLY A 147 20.58 7.03 11.27
N LEU A 148 19.33 7.47 11.26
CA LEU A 148 18.61 7.85 12.49
C LEU A 148 18.41 6.65 13.43
#